data_AF-A0A1I4T4F0-F1
#
_entry.id   AF-A0A1I4T4F0-F1
#
_cell.length_a   1.000
_cell.length_b   1.000
_cell.length_c   1.000
_cell.angle_alpha   90.00
_cell.angle_beta   90.00
_cell.angle_gamma   90.00
#
_symmetry.space_group_name_H-M   'P 1'
#
loop_
_entity.id
_entity.type
_entity.pdbx_description
1 polymer ?
#
loop_
_entity_poly.entity_id
_entity_poly.type
_entity_poly.pdbx_seq_one_letter_code
_entity_poly.pdbx_strand_id
1 'polypeptide(L)'
;MMNWTGRYCLVVSNGVLKNSSDVFSILDPDVGGTNTFTVPLSADGTGDPTHWAAYTPLQVETRDALLNMTTTEFKTYVDQLAQERGREPAGSITAFKNDLQMSAEDANPWDFIASLGLQRIVPDTI
;
A
#
# COMPACT_ATOMS: atom_id res chain seq x y z
N MET A 1 -9.56 -4.32 -21.83
CA MET A 1 -9.13 -3.00 -21.34
C MET A 1 -9.07 -3.13 -19.83
N MET A 2 -7.94 -2.87 -19.18
CA MET A 2 -7.86 -2.90 -17.71
C MET A 2 -8.72 -1.78 -17.14
N ASN A 3 -9.58 -2.11 -16.17
CA ASN A 3 -10.47 -1.15 -15.55
C ASN A 3 -9.79 -0.57 -14.30
N TRP A 4 -9.52 0.73 -14.35
CA TRP A 4 -8.86 1.46 -13.27
C TRP A 4 -9.88 2.19 -12.41
N THR A 5 -9.56 2.30 -11.13
CA THR A 5 -10.32 3.10 -10.16
C THR A 5 -9.75 4.52 -10.09
N GLY A 6 -10.40 5.40 -9.33
CA GLY A 6 -9.82 6.62 -8.80
C GLY A 6 -8.61 6.34 -7.89
N ARG A 7 -8.07 7.38 -7.28
CA ARG A 7 -6.85 7.27 -6.46
C ARG A 7 -7.19 6.91 -5.02
N TYR A 8 -6.34 6.07 -4.43
CA TYR A 8 -6.42 5.68 -3.03
C TYR A 8 -5.14 6.11 -2.32
N CYS A 9 -5.29 6.59 -1.09
CA CYS A 9 -4.16 6.72 -0.18
C CYS A 9 -4.02 5.41 0.60
N LEU A 10 -2.84 4.82 0.52
CA LEU A 10 -2.46 3.58 1.19
C LEU A 10 -1.41 3.92 2.23
N VAL A 11 -1.55 3.40 3.45
CA VAL A 11 -0.58 3.59 4.53
C VAL A 11 -0.24 2.25 5.15
N VAL A 12 1.05 2.00 5.35
CA VAL A 12 1.58 0.82 6.05
C VAL A 12 2.63 1.23 7.08
N SER A 13 2.83 0.43 8.12
CA SER A 13 3.89 0.64 9.09
C SER A 13 5.26 0.29 8.52
N ASN A 14 6.30 0.92 9.06
CA ASN A 14 7.68 0.71 8.64
C ASN A 14 8.12 -0.76 8.80
N GLY A 15 7.59 -1.48 9.79
CA GLY A 15 7.90 -2.89 10.04
C GLY A 15 7.44 -3.84 8.94
N VAL A 16 6.45 -3.44 8.14
CA VAL A 16 5.95 -4.25 7.01
C VAL A 16 6.24 -3.63 5.64
N LEU A 17 6.98 -2.50 5.58
CA LEU A 17 7.23 -1.76 4.34
C LEU A 17 7.74 -2.65 3.20
N LYS A 18 8.84 -3.37 3.42
CA LYS A 18 9.44 -4.22 2.39
C LYS A 18 8.44 -5.24 1.86
N ASN A 19 7.76 -5.92 2.78
CA ASN A 19 6.77 -6.93 2.43
C ASN A 19 5.58 -6.34 1.68
N SER A 20 5.12 -5.14 2.05
CA SER A 20 4.04 -4.42 1.37
C SER A 20 4.44 -4.04 -0.05
N SER A 21 5.66 -3.54 -0.23
CA SER A 21 6.26 -3.27 -1.54
C SER A 21 6.38 -4.52 -2.41
N ASP A 22 6.78 -5.67 -1.83
CA ASP A 22 6.84 -6.94 -2.54
C ASP A 22 5.43 -7.38 -2.99
N VAL A 23 4.41 -7.25 -2.13
CA VAL A 23 3.00 -7.53 -2.47
C VAL A 23 2.52 -6.64 -3.61
N PHE A 24 2.78 -5.33 -3.57
CA PHE A 24 2.36 -4.41 -4.64
C PHE A 24 3.10 -4.65 -5.96
N SER A 25 4.35 -5.14 -5.92
CA SER A 25 5.05 -5.59 -7.13
C SER A 25 4.36 -6.75 -7.84
N ILE A 26 3.54 -7.53 -7.11
CA ILE A 26 2.72 -8.62 -7.64
C ILE A 26 1.34 -8.11 -8.05
N LEU A 27 0.66 -7.34 -7.20
CA LEU A 27 -0.72 -6.87 -7.43
C LEU A 27 -0.81 -5.90 -8.61
N ASP A 28 0.10 -4.93 -8.66
CA ASP A 28 0.03 -3.83 -9.59
C ASP A 28 1.44 -3.32 -9.93
N PRO A 29 2.18 -4.03 -10.80
CA PRO A 29 3.58 -3.75 -11.12
C PRO A 29 3.77 -2.39 -11.80
N ASP A 30 2.73 -1.87 -12.44
CA ASP A 30 2.75 -0.56 -13.10
C ASP A 30 2.64 0.58 -12.08
N VAL A 31 2.17 0.29 -10.87
CA VAL A 31 1.98 1.22 -9.75
C VAL A 31 3.22 1.23 -8.84
N GLY A 32 4.40 1.42 -9.44
CA GLY A 32 5.64 1.68 -8.70
C GLY A 32 6.30 0.47 -8.01
N GLY A 33 5.64 -0.70 -7.97
CA GLY A 33 6.23 -1.97 -7.53
C GLY A 33 6.93 -1.88 -6.17
N THR A 34 8.24 -2.19 -6.12
CA THR A 34 9.02 -2.12 -4.86
C THR A 34 9.09 -0.72 -4.26
N ASN A 35 8.79 0.31 -5.05
CA ASN A 35 8.76 1.72 -4.66
C ASN A 35 7.33 2.27 -4.58
N THR A 36 6.34 1.42 -4.28
CA THR A 36 4.95 1.86 -4.11
C THR A 36 4.84 2.86 -2.94
N PHE A 37 5.36 2.50 -1.78
CA PHE A 37 5.30 3.30 -0.56
C PHE A 37 6.54 4.18 -0.44
N THR A 38 6.40 5.47 -0.73
CA THR A 38 7.55 6.41 -0.85
C THR A 38 7.40 7.67 -0.01
N VAL A 39 6.22 7.92 0.57
CA VAL A 39 5.99 9.09 1.41
C VAL A 39 6.27 8.71 2.87
N PRO A 40 7.38 9.17 3.48
CA PRO A 40 7.69 8.86 4.87
C PRO A 40 6.76 9.63 5.82
N LEU A 41 6.27 8.93 6.84
CA LEU A 41 5.35 9.48 7.84
C LEU A 41 5.82 9.20 9.27
N SER A 42 5.54 10.13 10.18
CA SER A 42 5.66 9.97 11.62
C SER A 42 4.53 10.72 12.32
N ALA A 43 4.35 10.55 13.63
CA ALA A 43 3.26 11.20 14.37
C ALA A 43 3.40 12.74 14.38
N ASP A 44 4.64 13.23 14.41
CA ASP A 44 4.96 14.66 14.50
C ASP A 44 5.53 15.26 13.21
N GLY A 45 5.73 14.44 12.17
CA GLY A 45 6.30 14.88 10.90
C GLY A 45 7.82 15.07 10.93
N THR A 46 8.51 14.53 11.94
CA THR A 46 9.96 14.57 12.08
C THR A 46 10.55 13.19 12.40
N GLY A 47 11.88 13.08 12.38
CA GLY A 47 12.61 11.87 12.79
C GLY A 47 12.52 10.71 11.80
N ASP A 48 12.72 9.49 12.32
CA ASP A 48 12.69 8.27 11.51
C ASP A 48 11.24 7.90 11.12
N PRO A 49 11.00 7.46 9.88
CA PRO A 49 9.68 7.05 9.43
C PRO A 49 9.14 5.86 10.24
N THR A 50 7.96 6.04 10.81
CA THR A 50 7.21 4.96 11.47
C THR A 50 6.20 4.32 10.53
N HIS A 51 5.77 5.06 9.51
CA HIS A 51 4.82 4.64 8.49
C HIS A 51 5.23 5.18 7.12
N TRP A 52 4.66 4.58 6.09
CA TRP A 52 4.90 4.96 4.70
C TRP A 52 3.59 4.98 3.94
N ALA A 53 3.43 5.98 3.08
CA ALA A 53 2.25 6.13 2.26
C ALA A 53 2.53 6.07 0.76
N ALA A 54 1.49 5.69 0.04
CA ALA A 54 1.37 5.78 -1.41
C ALA A 54 0.05 6.49 -1.75
N TYR A 55 0.02 7.25 -2.85
CA TYR A 55 -1.21 7.80 -3.41
C TYR A 55 -1.31 7.46 -4.88
N THR A 56 -2.16 6.49 -5.21
CA THR A 56 -2.13 5.83 -6.52
C THR A 56 -3.50 5.34 -6.96
N PRO A 57 -3.80 5.33 -8.28
CA PRO A 57 -4.90 4.51 -8.77
C PRO A 57 -4.64 3.02 -8.53
N LEU A 58 -5.71 2.26 -8.39
CA LEU A 58 -5.67 0.80 -8.32
C LEU A 58 -6.47 0.19 -9.46
N GLN A 59 -6.09 -1.01 -9.91
CA GLN A 59 -6.99 -1.82 -10.70
C GLN A 59 -8.22 -2.21 -9.86
N VAL A 60 -9.39 -2.29 -10.50
CA VAL A 60 -10.66 -2.65 -9.85
C VAL A 60 -10.54 -3.95 -9.04
N GLU A 61 -9.89 -4.96 -9.62
CA GLU A 61 -9.67 -6.27 -8.98
C GLU A 61 -8.74 -6.16 -7.76
N THR A 62 -7.68 -5.35 -7.84
CA THR A 62 -6.78 -5.08 -6.72
C THR A 62 -7.53 -4.39 -5.58
N ARG A 63 -8.32 -3.35 -5.88
CA ARG A 63 -9.16 -2.68 -4.87
C ARG A 63 -10.10 -3.68 -4.21
N ASP A 64 -10.82 -4.48 -4.99
CA ASP A 64 -11.80 -5.43 -4.46
C ASP A 64 -11.13 -6.51 -3.60
N ALA A 65 -9.95 -6.99 -3.99
CA ALA A 65 -9.14 -7.90 -3.19
C ALA A 65 -8.68 -7.24 -1.87
N LEU A 66 -8.27 -5.98 -1.89
CA LEU A 66 -7.87 -5.23 -0.71
C LEU A 66 -9.02 -4.92 0.24
N LEU A 67 -10.25 -4.74 -0.25
CA LEU A 67 -11.41 -4.42 0.60
C LEU A 67 -12.17 -5.64 1.10
N ASN A 68 -12.37 -6.64 0.24
CA ASN A 68 -13.40 -7.66 0.45
C ASN A 68 -12.85 -9.04 0.79
N MET A 69 -11.62 -9.36 0.37
CA MET A 69 -11.04 -10.68 0.66
C MET A 69 -10.53 -10.76 2.09
N THR A 70 -10.80 -11.89 2.74
CA THR A 70 -10.11 -12.31 3.96
C THR A 70 -8.62 -12.52 3.70
N THR A 71 -7.81 -12.58 4.74
CA THR A 71 -6.37 -12.82 4.60
C THR A 71 -6.03 -14.11 3.86
N THR A 72 -6.80 -15.18 4.06
CA THR A 72 -6.58 -16.46 3.37
C THR A 72 -6.90 -16.35 1.88
N GLU A 73 -8.07 -15.79 1.53
CA GLU A 73 -8.47 -15.58 0.13
C GLU A 73 -7.49 -14.66 -0.59
N PHE A 74 -7.09 -13.58 0.08
CA PHE A 74 -6.14 -12.62 -0.44
C PHE A 74 -4.76 -13.24 -0.68
N LYS A 75 -4.30 -14.12 0.22
CA LYS A 75 -3.06 -14.89 0.00
C LYS A 75 -3.17 -15.76 -1.24
N THR A 76 -4.23 -16.54 -1.37
CA THR A 76 -4.43 -17.40 -2.55
C THR A 76 -4.45 -16.56 -3.83
N TYR A 77 -5.12 -15.41 -3.82
CA TYR A 77 -5.17 -14.49 -4.95
C TYR A 77 -3.77 -13.93 -5.33
N VAL A 78 -3.01 -13.45 -4.35
CA VAL A 78 -1.65 -12.92 -4.60
C VAL A 78 -0.70 -14.02 -5.09
N ASP A 79 -0.76 -15.23 -4.52
CA ASP A 79 0.06 -16.36 -4.96
C ASP A 79 -0.25 -16.75 -6.42
N GLN A 80 -1.53 -16.77 -6.78
CA GLN A 80 -1.97 -17.04 -8.16
C GLN A 80 -1.46 -15.96 -9.12
N LEU A 81 -1.63 -14.67 -8.78
CA LEU A 81 -1.11 -13.57 -9.60
C LEU A 81 0.41 -13.63 -9.73
N ALA A 82 1.13 -14.00 -8.67
CA ALA A 82 2.58 -14.14 -8.72
C ALA A 82 2.97 -15.19 -9.77
N GLN A 83 2.31 -16.35 -9.78
CA GLN A 83 2.53 -17.41 -10.76
C GLN A 83 2.22 -16.93 -12.19
N GLU A 84 1.06 -16.30 -12.41
CA GLU A 84 0.63 -15.80 -13.72
C GLU A 84 1.59 -14.75 -14.28
N ARG A 85 2.21 -13.95 -13.40
CA ARG A 85 3.13 -12.86 -13.77
C ARG A 85 4.61 -13.27 -13.72
N GLY A 86 4.92 -14.52 -13.39
CA GLY A 86 6.29 -15.01 -13.25
C GLY A 86 7.09 -14.31 -12.16
N ARG A 87 6.45 -14.01 -11.02
CA ARG A 87 7.02 -13.33 -9.85
C ARG A 87 7.16 -14.31 -8.68
N GLU A 88 8.12 -14.03 -7.81
CA GLU A 88 8.23 -14.74 -6.53
C GLU A 88 7.06 -14.35 -5.62
N PRO A 89 6.45 -15.32 -4.90
CA PRO A 89 5.43 -15.02 -3.91
C PRO A 89 5.95 -14.09 -2.81
N ALA A 90 5.11 -13.14 -2.39
CA ALA A 90 5.46 -12.26 -1.28
C ALA A 90 5.47 -13.03 0.05
N GLY A 91 6.38 -12.66 0.95
CA GLY A 91 6.66 -13.41 2.19
C GLY A 91 5.46 -13.52 3.14
N SER A 92 5.01 -12.39 3.72
CA SER A 92 3.97 -12.37 4.76
C SER A 92 2.74 -11.56 4.33
N ILE A 93 1.80 -12.22 3.63
CA ILE A 93 0.53 -11.60 3.24
C ILE A 93 -0.30 -11.16 4.46
N THR A 94 -0.27 -11.95 5.53
CA THR A 94 -1.04 -11.67 6.77
C THR A 94 -0.60 -10.37 7.43
N ALA A 95 0.71 -10.13 7.55
CA ALA A 95 1.20 -8.91 8.17
C ALA A 95 0.80 -7.67 7.35
N PHE A 96 0.94 -7.73 6.02
CA PHE A 96 0.50 -6.65 5.14
C PHE A 96 -1.01 -6.38 5.26
N LYS A 97 -1.84 -7.42 5.15
CA LYS A 97 -3.30 -7.27 5.11
C LYS A 97 -3.87 -6.71 6.42
N ASN A 98 -3.27 -7.07 7.56
CA ASN A 98 -3.70 -6.58 8.86
C ASN A 98 -3.21 -5.15 9.15
N ASP A 99 -2.12 -4.73 8.50
CA ASP A 99 -1.49 -3.43 8.74
C ASP A 99 -2.03 -2.33 7.81
N LEU A 100 -2.29 -2.68 6.55
CA LEU A 100 -2.72 -1.74 5.51
C LEU A 100 -3.94 -0.91 5.94
N GLN A 101 -3.78 0.40 5.94
CA GLN A 101 -4.87 1.37 5.97
C GLN A 101 -5.09 1.91 4.56
N MET A 102 -6.35 2.02 4.15
CA MET A 102 -6.72 2.55 2.83
C MET A 102 -7.83 3.59 2.95
N SER A 103 -7.68 4.70 2.24
CA SER A 103 -8.70 5.76 2.19
C SER A 103 -9.92 5.36 1.38
N ALA A 104 -10.97 6.17 1.42
CA ALA A 104 -11.98 6.16 0.36
C ALA A 104 -11.38 6.61 -0.99
N GLU A 105 -12.04 6.24 -2.09
CA GLU A 105 -11.67 6.65 -3.44
C GLU A 105 -11.66 8.18 -3.58
N ASP A 106 -10.59 8.70 -4.18
CA ASP A 106 -10.33 10.12 -4.42
C ASP A 106 -10.40 11.02 -3.16
N ALA A 107 -10.29 10.42 -1.98
CA ALA A 107 -10.16 11.17 -0.74
C ALA A 107 -8.86 11.99 -0.73
N ASN A 108 -8.88 13.16 -0.08
CA ASN A 108 -7.67 13.94 0.15
C ASN A 108 -6.67 13.09 0.98
N PRO A 109 -5.49 12.77 0.43
CA PRO A 109 -4.54 11.89 1.12
C PRO A 109 -4.04 12.49 2.43
N TRP A 110 -3.93 13.82 2.53
CA TRP A 110 -3.43 14.48 3.73
C TRP A 110 -4.45 14.48 4.86
N ASP A 111 -5.73 14.64 4.55
CA ASP A 111 -6.81 14.54 5.55
C ASP A 111 -6.90 13.11 6.08
N PHE A 112 -6.75 12.10 5.21
CA PHE A 112 -6.68 10.70 5.61
C PHE A 112 -5.47 10.41 6.50
N ILE A 113 -4.26 10.81 6.09
CA ILE A 113 -3.04 10.66 6.89
C ILE A 113 -3.19 11.32 8.27
N ALA A 114 -3.72 12.54 8.32
CA ALA A 114 -3.99 13.24 9.58
C ALA A 114 -5.00 12.48 10.45
N SER A 115 -6.02 11.86 9.85
CA SER A 115 -7.00 11.05 10.60
C SER A 115 -6.40 9.81 11.27
N LEU A 116 -5.25 9.33 10.78
CA LEU A 116 -4.46 8.25 11.38
C LEU A 116 -3.50 8.76 12.47
N GLY A 117 -3.51 10.07 12.78
CA GLY A 117 -2.57 10.69 13.72
C GLY A 117 -1.14 10.78 13.17
N LEU A 118 -0.99 10.78 11.85
CA LEU A 118 0.30 10.84 11.16
C LEU A 118 0.47 12.16 10.42
N GLN A 119 1.72 12.50 10.15
CA GLN A 119 2.15 13.66 9.40
C GLN A 119 3.28 13.27 8.46
N ARG A 120 3.36 13.96 7.32
CA ARG A 120 4.47 13.77 6.39
C ARG A 120 5.76 14.25 7.02
N ILE A 121 6.80 13.43 6.93
CA ILE A 121 8.15 13.88 7.24
C ILE A 121 8.61 14.82 6.13
N VAL A 122 8.80 16.08 6.50
CA VAL A 122 9.38 17.10 5.62
C VAL A 122 10.87 17.15 5.98
N PRO A 123 11.79 16.86 5.04
CA PRO A 123 13.21 17.05 5.29
C PRO A 123 13.43 18.50 5.71
N ASP A 124 14.19 18.74 6.77
CA ASP A 124 14.60 20.10 7.14
C ASP A 124 15.17 20.78 5.89
N THR A 125 14.48 21.81 5.40
CA THR A 125 14.99 22.65 4.32
C THR A 125 16.26 23.31 4.83
N ILE A 126 17.40 22.88 4.27
CA ILE A 126 18.72 23.47 4.47
C ILE A 126 18.72 24.91 3.94
#